data_AF-A0A821NUJ8-F1
#
_entry.id   AF-A0A821NUJ8-F1
#
_cell.length_a   1.000
_cell.length_b   1.000
_cell.length_c   1.000
_cell.angle_alpha   90.00
_cell.angle_beta   90.00
_cell.angle_gamma   90.00
#
_symmetry.space_group_name_H-M   'P 1'
#
loop_
_entity.id
_entity.type
_entity.pdbx_description
1 polymer ?
#
loop_
_entity_poly.entity_id
_entity_poly.type
_entity_poly.pdbx_seq_one_letter_code
_entity_poly.pdbx_strand_id
1 'polypeptide(L)'
;MCASCFNHLLADCKLKDEQTTCPNCRCEISKSNCTRNLAVEKTISELPIQCDYCLQIFLRSEIKNHQSQICLDRPTICDYSLLGCNWNGPFHSLSSHLTVCEYPNKT
;
A
#
# COMPACT_ATOMS: atom_id res chain seq x y z
N MET A 1 15.21 -12.38 8.87
CA MET A 1 16.02 -13.37 9.60
C MET A 1 17.12 -13.85 8.67
N CYS A 2 18.40 -13.76 9.06
CA CYS A 2 19.49 -14.32 8.26
C CYS A 2 19.53 -15.85 8.41
N ALA A 3 20.24 -16.54 7.53
CA ALA A 3 20.37 -18.01 7.55
C ALA A 3 20.98 -18.54 8.87
N SER A 4 21.91 -17.80 9.47
CA SER A 4 22.51 -18.17 10.76
C SER A 4 21.47 -18.12 11.89
N CYS A 5 20.77 -16.99 12.07
CA CYS A 5 19.70 -16.86 13.06
C CYS A 5 18.59 -17.89 12.86
N PHE A 6 18.26 -18.22 11.61
CA PHE A 6 17.29 -19.25 11.27
C PHE A 6 17.72 -20.64 11.74
N ASN A 7 18.97 -21.04 11.47
CA ASN A 7 19.50 -22.32 11.89
C ASN A 7 19.63 -22.42 13.41
N HIS A 8 20.03 -21.34 14.09
CA HIS A 8 20.04 -21.29 15.55
C HIS A 8 18.64 -21.49 16.14
N LEU A 9 17.64 -20.80 15.62
CA LEU A 9 16.25 -20.93 16.08
C LEU A 9 15.72 -22.37 15.91
N LEU A 10 15.98 -22.99 14.76
CA LEU A 10 15.59 -24.38 14.50
C LEU A 10 16.32 -25.37 15.43
N ALA A 11 17.61 -25.14 15.69
CA ALA A 11 18.40 -26.01 16.57
C ALA A 11 17.93 -25.91 18.02
N ASP A 12 17.69 -24.70 18.53
CA ASP A 12 17.22 -24.46 19.89
C ASP A 12 15.87 -25.11 20.16
N CYS A 13 14.89 -24.94 19.25
CA CYS A 13 13.58 -25.57 19.37
C CYS A 13 13.69 -27.10 19.33
N LYS A 14 14.57 -27.65 18.47
CA LYS A 14 14.79 -29.09 18.40
C LYS A 14 15.40 -29.66 19.69
N LEU A 15 16.30 -28.93 20.35
CA LEU A 15 16.88 -29.35 21.64
C LEU A 15 15.84 -29.35 22.78
N LYS A 16 14.82 -28.49 22.67
CA LYS A 16 13.74 -28.36 23.66
C LYS A 16 12.53 -29.26 23.37
N ASP A 17 12.55 -29.99 22.25
CA ASP A 17 11.40 -30.73 21.71
C ASP A 17 10.16 -29.83 21.52
N GLU A 18 10.39 -28.57 21.15
CA GLU A 18 9.37 -27.56 20.92
C GLU A 18 9.18 -27.27 19.42
N GLN A 19 7.98 -26.84 19.04
CA GLN A 19 7.71 -26.41 17.68
C GLN A 19 8.35 -25.05 17.39
N THR A 20 9.10 -24.96 16.29
CA THR A 20 9.76 -23.71 15.91
C THR A 20 8.73 -22.69 15.43
N THR A 21 8.68 -21.53 16.09
CA THR A 21 7.78 -20.43 15.72
C THR A 21 8.55 -19.12 15.57
N CYS A 22 8.03 -18.23 14.73
CA CYS A 22 8.60 -16.90 14.55
C CYS A 22 8.50 -16.10 15.87
N PRO A 23 9.61 -15.53 16.39
CA PRO A 23 9.57 -14.74 17.61
C PRO A 23 8.72 -13.47 17.48
N ASN A 24 8.45 -13.01 16.25
CA ASN A 24 7.68 -11.79 16.01
C ASN A 24 6.19 -12.06 15.74
N CYS A 25 5.86 -13.04 14.90
CA CYS A 25 4.47 -13.31 14.48
C CYS A 25 3.91 -14.66 14.95
N ARG A 26 4.69 -15.48 15.67
CA ARG A 26 4.33 -16.79 16.22
C ARG A 26 3.88 -17.85 15.20
N CYS A 27 3.96 -17.57 13.89
CA CYS A 27 3.71 -18.56 12.86
C CYS A 27 4.77 -19.68 12.91
N GLU A 28 4.36 -20.90 12.56
CA GLU A 28 5.25 -22.04 12.46
C GLU A 28 6.34 -21.79 11.39
N ILE A 29 7.57 -22.14 11.73
CA ILE A 29 8.74 -22.03 10.86
C ILE A 29 9.29 -23.42 10.61
N SER A 30 9.50 -23.75 9.34
CA SER A 30 10.20 -24.96 8.93
C SER A 30 11.18 -24.65 7.79
N LYS A 31 12.03 -25.62 7.43
CA LYS A 31 12.92 -25.51 6.26
C LYS A 31 12.16 -25.26 4.95
N SER A 32 10.90 -25.70 4.86
CA SER A 32 10.04 -25.51 3.68
C SER A 32 9.11 -24.31 3.78
N ASN A 33 8.77 -23.84 4.98
CA ASN A 33 7.74 -22.80 5.20
C ASN A 33 8.28 -21.46 5.74
N CYS A 34 9.58 -21.19 5.61
CA CYS A 34 10.17 -19.90 5.99
C CYS A 34 10.21 -18.90 4.82
N THR A 35 9.04 -18.54 4.28
CA THR A 35 8.95 -17.65 3.12
C THR A 35 8.74 -16.19 3.47
N ARG A 36 8.40 -15.86 4.72
CA ARG A 36 7.97 -14.52 5.13
C ARG A 36 8.90 -13.88 6.16
N ASN A 37 9.55 -12.77 5.79
CA ASN A 37 10.48 -12.04 6.66
C ASN A 37 9.90 -10.68 7.02
N LEU A 38 9.16 -10.63 8.14
CA LEU A 38 8.42 -9.44 8.56
C LEU A 38 9.33 -8.23 8.84
N ALA A 39 10.56 -8.44 9.30
CA ALA A 39 11.52 -7.35 9.46
C ALA A 39 11.88 -6.71 8.11
N VAL A 40 12.13 -7.54 7.08
CA VAL A 40 12.39 -7.06 5.72
C VAL A 40 11.15 -6.39 5.12
N GLU A 41 9.96 -6.98 5.29
CA GLU A 41 8.71 -6.35 4.84
C GLU A 41 8.49 -4.98 5.48
N LYS A 42 8.78 -4.85 6.79
CA LYS A 42 8.66 -3.59 7.51
C LYS A 42 9.64 -2.54 6.97
N THR A 43 10.91 -2.91 6.79
CA THR A 43 11.91 -2.02 6.19
C THR A 43 11.52 -1.62 4.76
N ILE A 44 11.02 -2.55 3.94
CA ILE A 44 10.52 -2.24 2.59
C ILE A 44 9.36 -1.27 2.63
N SER A 45 8.44 -1.44 3.59
CA SER A 45 7.27 -0.57 3.77
C SER A 45 7.65 0.87 4.11
N GLU A 46 8.76 1.05 4.83
CA GLU A 46 9.32 2.35 5.22
C GLU A 46 10.18 3.00 4.13
N LEU A 47 10.43 2.32 2.99
CA LEU A 47 11.23 2.89 1.91
C LEU A 47 10.50 4.10 1.28
N PRO A 48 11.23 5.19 0.98
CA PRO A 48 10.67 6.33 0.30
C PRO A 48 10.28 5.97 -1.13
N ILE A 49 9.14 6.50 -1.58
CA ILE A 49 8.66 6.42 -2.94
C ILE A 49 8.01 7.74 -3.33
N GLN A 50 8.23 8.18 -4.57
CA GLN A 50 7.63 9.41 -5.09
C GLN A 50 6.23 9.12 -5.63
N CYS A 51 5.28 10.02 -5.38
CA CYS A 51 3.97 9.99 -5.99
C CYS A 51 4.03 10.38 -7.48
N ASP A 52 3.40 9.59 -8.34
CA ASP A 52 3.33 9.85 -9.79
C ASP A 52 2.54 11.12 -10.16
N TYR A 53 1.72 11.66 -9.24
CA TYR A 53 0.83 12.79 -9.51
C TYR A 53 1.34 14.11 -8.92
N CYS A 54 1.58 14.17 -7.61
CA CYS A 54 2.03 15.39 -6.91
C CYS A 54 3.55 15.49 -6.72
N LEU A 55 4.30 14.46 -7.14
CA LEU A 55 5.76 14.36 -7.04
C LEU A 55 6.34 14.46 -5.62
N GLN A 56 5.49 14.41 -4.58
CA GLN A 56 5.94 14.36 -3.19
C GLN A 56 6.37 12.94 -2.79
N ILE A 57 7.23 12.84 -1.78
CA ILE A 57 7.77 11.57 -1.27
C ILE A 57 6.88 11.06 -0.12
N PHE A 58 6.55 9.78 -0.16
CA PHE A 58 5.78 9.06 0.86
C PHE A 58 6.45 7.73 1.21
N LEU A 59 5.95 7.07 2.25
CA LEU A 59 6.31 5.68 2.53
C LEU A 59 5.68 4.74 1.51
N ARG A 60 6.39 3.66 1.16
CA ARG A 60 5.89 2.64 0.24
C ARG A 60 4.58 2.01 0.72
N SER A 61 4.36 1.88 2.02
CA SER A 61 3.10 1.39 2.57
C SER A 61 1.91 2.32 2.32
N GLU A 62 2.15 3.63 2.19
CA GLU A 62 1.12 4.66 2.13
C GLU A 62 0.76 5.06 0.70
N ILE A 63 1.67 4.81 -0.26
CA ILE A 63 1.58 5.35 -1.62
C ILE A 63 0.28 4.98 -2.33
N LYS A 64 -0.19 3.73 -2.18
CA LYS A 64 -1.43 3.25 -2.81
C LYS A 64 -2.65 3.99 -2.28
N ASN A 65 -2.72 4.20 -0.96
CA ASN A 65 -3.81 4.95 -0.34
C ASN A 65 -3.74 6.43 -0.72
N HIS A 66 -2.53 7.00 -0.72
CA HIS A 66 -2.31 8.37 -1.15
C HIS A 66 -2.82 8.60 -2.58
N GLN A 67 -2.33 7.80 -3.55
CA GLN A 67 -2.69 7.95 -4.96
C GLN A 67 -4.17 7.73 -5.26
N SER A 68 -4.87 6.89 -4.48
CA SER A 68 -6.28 6.58 -4.73
C SER A 68 -7.26 7.53 -4.03
N GLN A 69 -6.94 8.03 -2.83
CA GLN A 69 -7.92 8.73 -2.00
C GLN A 69 -7.48 10.13 -1.55
N ILE A 70 -6.18 10.35 -1.35
CA ILE A 70 -5.69 11.55 -0.65
C ILE A 70 -5.08 12.57 -1.62
N CYS A 71 -4.38 12.11 -2.65
CA CYS A 71 -3.63 12.96 -3.55
C CYS A 71 -4.55 13.93 -4.29
N LEU A 72 -4.30 15.24 -4.13
CA LEU A 72 -5.11 16.29 -4.75
C LEU A 72 -4.90 16.39 -6.28
N ASP A 73 -3.77 15.88 -6.76
CA ASP A 73 -3.43 15.87 -8.19
C ASP A 73 -3.80 14.53 -8.86
N ARG A 74 -4.43 13.60 -8.11
CA ARG A 74 -4.90 12.34 -8.69
C ARG A 74 -5.89 12.62 -9.81
N PRO A 75 -5.83 11.86 -10.92
CA PRO A 75 -6.83 11.96 -11.97
C PRO A 75 -8.18 11.51 -11.44
N THR A 76 -9.19 12.34 -11.67
CA THR A 76 -10.60 12.04 -11.36
C THR A 76 -11.47 12.40 -12.55
N ILE A 77 -12.63 11.78 -12.62
CA ILE A 77 -13.69 12.08 -13.58
C ILE A 77 -14.80 12.89 -12.90
N CYS A 78 -15.65 13.52 -13.69
CA CYS A 78 -16.84 14.19 -13.18
C CYS A 78 -17.88 13.18 -12.65
N ASP A 79 -18.58 13.55 -11.59
CA ASP A 79 -19.69 12.78 -11.01
C ASP A 79 -20.82 12.55 -12.03
N TYR A 80 -20.99 13.48 -12.98
CA TYR A 80 -21.96 13.39 -14.07
C TYR A 80 -21.41 12.73 -15.34
N SER A 81 -20.29 12.01 -15.25
CA SER A 81 -19.73 11.25 -16.38
C SER A 81 -20.71 10.24 -16.95
N LEU A 82 -21.52 9.60 -16.10
CA LEU A 82 -22.59 8.69 -16.52
C LEU A 82 -23.70 9.39 -17.33
N LEU A 83 -23.86 10.70 -17.20
CA LEU A 83 -24.79 11.52 -17.99
C LEU A 83 -24.16 12.05 -19.28
N GLY A 84 -22.87 11.78 -19.51
CA GLY A 84 -22.12 12.21 -20.70
C GLY A 84 -21.08 13.31 -20.44
N CYS A 85 -20.81 13.68 -19.18
CA CYS A 85 -19.74 14.62 -18.89
C CYS A 85 -18.36 14.01 -19.16
N ASN A 86 -17.64 14.54 -20.15
CA ASN A 86 -16.30 14.06 -20.52
C ASN A 86 -15.17 14.72 -19.72
N TRP A 87 -15.48 15.45 -18.66
CA TRP A 87 -14.46 16.12 -17.87
C TRP A 87 -13.61 15.11 -17.09
N ASN A 88 -12.30 15.23 -17.26
CA ASN A 88 -11.27 14.55 -16.50
C ASN A 88 -10.21 15.57 -16.07
N GLY A 89 -9.67 15.41 -14.87
CA GLY A 89 -8.72 16.38 -14.35
C GLY A 89 -8.20 16.01 -12.97
N PRO A 90 -7.34 16.86 -12.39
CA PRO A 90 -6.90 16.65 -11.02
C PRO A 90 -8.06 16.87 -10.05
N PHE A 91 -8.05 16.12 -8.94
CA PHE A 91 -9.12 16.19 -7.95
C PHE A 91 -9.35 17.59 -7.37
N HIS A 92 -8.31 18.39 -7.17
CA HIS A 92 -8.46 19.76 -6.67
C HIS A 92 -9.31 20.66 -7.58
N SER A 93 -9.35 20.38 -8.89
CA SER A 93 -10.16 21.13 -9.87
C SER A 93 -11.58 20.59 -10.03
N LEU A 94 -11.93 19.46 -9.40
CA LEU A 94 -13.26 18.86 -9.52
C LEU A 94 -14.33 19.80 -8.97
N SER A 95 -14.11 20.39 -7.79
CA SER A 95 -15.08 21.31 -7.18
C SER A 95 -15.40 22.50 -8.09
N SER A 96 -14.35 23.12 -8.67
CA SER A 96 -14.53 24.21 -9.65
C SER A 96 -15.23 23.76 -10.93
N HIS A 97 -15.05 22.50 -11.36
CA HIS A 97 -15.78 21.96 -12.49
C HIS A 97 -17.26 21.75 -12.16
N LEU A 98 -17.58 21.20 -10.99
CA LEU A 98 -18.96 20.88 -10.60
C LEU A 98 -19.85 22.12 -10.52
N THR A 99 -19.30 23.30 -10.19
CA THR A 99 -20.07 24.55 -10.16
C THR A 99 -20.47 25.05 -11.55
N VAL A 100 -19.73 24.67 -12.59
CA VAL A 100 -19.97 25.07 -13.99
C VAL A 100 -20.44 23.90 -14.86
N CYS A 101 -20.66 22.72 -14.27
CA CYS A 101 -21.07 21.55 -15.01
C CYS A 101 -22.52 21.73 -15.51
N GLU A 102 -22.73 21.56 -16.81
CA GLU A 102 -24.04 21.73 -17.44
C GLU A 102 -24.99 20.54 -17.19
N TYR A 103 -24.44 19.34 -16.99
CA TYR A 103 -25.20 18.09 -16.88
C TYR A 103 -26.21 18.02 -15.73
N PRO A 104 -25.95 18.56 -14.52
CA PRO A 104 -27.00 18.59 -13.49
C PRO A 104 -28.24 19.41 -13.86
N ASN A 105 -28.13 20.33 -14.84
CA ASN A 105 -29.24 21.18 -15.28
C ASN A 105 -29.77 20.79 -16.68
N LYS A 106 -29.23 19.74 -17.31
CA LYS A 106 -29.73 19.21 -18.59
C LYS A 106 -30.95 18.30 -18.31
N THR A 107 -32.14 18.88 -18.42
CA THR A 107 -33.43 18.16 -18.57
C THR A 107 -33.61 17.56 -19.95
#